data_AF-A0AAC8QBH3-F1
#
_entry.id   AF-A0AAC8QBH3-F1
#
_cell.length_a   1.000
_cell.length_b   1.000
_cell.length_c   1.000
_cell.angle_alpha   90.00
_cell.angle_beta   90.00
_cell.angle_gamma   90.00
#
_symmetry.space_group_name_H-M   'P 1'
#
loop_
_entity.id
_entity.type
_entity.pdbx_description
1 polymer ?
#
loop_
_entity_poly.entity_id
_entity_poly.type
_entity_poly.pdbx_seq_one_letter_code
_entity_poly.pdbx_strand_id
1 'polypeptide(L)'
;MSPSAAAAALMGERQPSSAEARTASEALDPIGAAEIAADDLSMALAAAFGTALKPAELASIIHTQFPKLSALGVAQAVQAGLPNTRQADMYNALTGCDFSAGDAQGAVNILYPATVTVQSNQVWQATGVTVTGQQLTAIICTSGSWTANPATGMCGANGNPGYTARPGYTLPGAPEGALIGKIGDNAPFLVGTSQNVMPGQSGMLSLCINDDLNGQYGAGLGDNVGSLVVTITTQAPV
;
A
#
# COMPACT_ATOMS: atom_id res chain seq x y z
N MET A 1 29.47 -11.01 4.10
CA MET A 1 29.66 -12.32 3.42
C MET A 1 28.90 -12.24 2.10
N SER A 2 29.36 -12.82 0.98
CA SER A 2 28.57 -12.74 -0.27
C SER A 2 27.33 -13.64 -0.17
N PRO A 3 26.20 -13.32 -0.86
CA PRO A 3 24.98 -14.13 -0.80
C PRO A 3 25.20 -15.60 -1.19
N SER A 4 26.16 -15.84 -2.10
CA SER A 4 26.61 -17.16 -2.54
C SER A 4 27.30 -17.96 -1.41
N ALA A 5 28.09 -17.31 -0.56
CA ALA A 5 28.75 -17.96 0.58
C ALA A 5 27.76 -18.27 1.72
N ALA A 6 26.75 -17.42 1.94
CA ALA A 6 25.67 -17.69 2.89
C ALA A 6 24.82 -18.88 2.44
N ALA A 7 24.44 -18.95 1.15
CA ALA A 7 23.70 -20.08 0.59
C ALA A 7 24.48 -21.40 0.68
N ALA A 8 25.80 -21.37 0.47
CA ALA A 8 26.66 -22.55 0.62
C ALA A 8 26.76 -23.01 2.08
N ALA A 9 26.83 -22.07 3.04
CA ALA A 9 26.82 -22.38 4.47
C ALA A 9 25.46 -22.94 4.95
N LEU A 10 24.36 -22.47 4.37
CA LEU A 10 22.99 -22.93 4.63
C LEU A 10 22.69 -24.33 4.09
N MET A 11 23.27 -24.70 2.94
CA MET A 11 22.96 -25.99 2.28
C MET A 11 23.87 -27.15 2.70
N GLY A 12 25.00 -26.87 3.36
CA GLY A 12 26.01 -27.88 3.70
C GLY A 12 26.65 -28.49 2.44
N GLU A 13 27.95 -28.73 2.44
CA GLU A 13 28.61 -29.46 1.34
C GLU A 13 28.19 -30.94 1.31
N ARG A 14 26.96 -31.25 0.88
CA ARG A 14 26.57 -32.61 0.47
C ARG A 14 25.67 -32.55 -0.75
N GLN A 15 26.16 -33.12 -1.85
CA GLN A 15 25.33 -33.45 -3.01
C GLN A 15 24.12 -34.29 -2.54
N PRO A 16 22.88 -33.93 -2.89
CA PRO A 16 21.72 -34.71 -2.49
C PRO A 16 21.67 -36.01 -3.29
N SER A 17 21.77 -37.15 -2.60
CA SER A 17 21.28 -38.41 -3.14
C SER A 17 19.76 -38.34 -3.23
N SER A 18 19.22 -38.77 -4.37
CA SER A 18 17.80 -38.85 -4.69
C SER A 18 16.93 -39.37 -3.53
N ALA A 19 15.91 -38.60 -3.12
CA ALA A 19 14.54 -39.04 -2.80
C ALA A 19 13.77 -38.21 -1.73
N GLU A 20 14.26 -37.08 -1.22
CA GLU A 20 13.49 -36.31 -0.21
C GLU A 20 13.35 -34.83 -0.63
N ALA A 21 12.13 -34.44 -1.02
CA ALA A 21 11.74 -33.04 -1.06
C ALA A 21 11.60 -32.55 0.39
N ARG A 22 12.71 -32.15 1.00
CA ARG A 22 12.67 -31.46 2.30
C ARG A 22 12.09 -30.08 2.10
N THR A 23 11.15 -29.71 2.95
CA THR A 23 10.64 -28.33 2.98
C THR A 23 11.77 -27.39 3.39
N ALA A 24 11.76 -26.13 2.92
CA ALA A 24 12.80 -25.15 3.28
C ALA A 24 12.93 -24.97 4.81
N SER A 25 11.85 -25.22 5.55
CA SER A 25 11.82 -25.21 7.02
C SER A 25 12.58 -26.37 7.67
N GLU A 26 12.69 -27.53 7.02
CA GLU A 26 13.36 -28.74 7.54
C GLU A 26 14.86 -28.77 7.21
N ALA A 27 15.31 -27.94 6.27
CA ALA A 27 16.72 -27.83 5.87
C ALA A 27 17.54 -26.91 6.79
N LEU A 28 16.89 -26.18 7.70
CA LEU A 28 17.53 -25.23 8.60
C LEU A 28 17.76 -25.89 9.97
N ASP A 29 18.95 -26.47 10.18
CA ASP A 29 19.48 -26.63 11.54
C ASP A 29 19.58 -25.24 12.19
N PRO A 30 19.39 -25.11 13.52
CA PRO A 30 19.59 -23.83 14.20
C PRO A 30 21.07 -23.45 14.09
N ILE A 31 21.38 -22.64 13.09
CA ILE A 31 22.69 -22.02 12.92
C ILE A 31 22.96 -21.27 14.23
N GLY A 32 24.06 -21.62 14.91
CA GLY A 32 24.53 -20.85 16.06
C GLY A 32 24.60 -19.37 15.65
N ALA A 33 23.78 -18.56 16.32
CA ALA A 33 23.47 -17.18 15.96
C ALA A 33 24.73 -16.28 15.85
N ALA A 34 25.34 -16.25 14.67
CA ALA A 34 26.39 -15.32 14.31
C ALA A 34 26.02 -14.61 12.99
N GLU A 35 25.57 -13.36 13.12
CA GLU A 35 25.69 -12.24 12.16
C GLU A 35 25.12 -12.35 10.73
N ILE A 36 24.11 -13.16 10.44
CA ILE A 36 23.38 -13.02 9.16
C ILE A 36 22.22 -12.02 9.33
N ALA A 37 22.19 -10.99 8.47
CA ALA A 37 21.06 -10.07 8.37
C ALA A 37 19.85 -10.77 7.72
N ALA A 38 18.63 -10.36 8.07
CA ALA A 38 17.41 -10.98 7.53
C ALA A 38 17.35 -10.93 5.99
N ASP A 39 17.80 -9.82 5.39
CA ASP A 39 17.87 -9.65 3.94
C ASP A 39 18.85 -10.64 3.29
N ASP A 40 19.99 -10.88 3.93
CA ASP A 40 20.99 -11.85 3.45
C ASP A 40 20.45 -13.28 3.49
N LEU A 41 19.74 -13.64 4.57
CA LEU A 41 19.07 -14.94 4.67
C LEU A 41 18.00 -15.08 3.58
N SER A 42 17.18 -14.05 3.38
CA SER A 42 16.14 -14.04 2.34
C SER A 42 16.70 -14.23 0.93
N MET A 43 17.76 -13.49 0.59
CA MET A 43 18.42 -13.63 -0.71
C MET A 43 19.04 -15.02 -0.90
N ALA A 44 19.67 -15.56 0.14
CA ALA A 44 20.26 -16.89 0.09
C ALA A 44 19.21 -18.00 -0.13
N LEU A 45 18.07 -17.91 0.58
CA LEU A 45 16.94 -18.83 0.41
C LEU A 45 16.32 -18.69 -0.99
N ALA A 46 16.09 -17.47 -1.46
CA ALA A 46 15.57 -17.26 -2.81
C ALA A 46 16.51 -17.81 -3.89
N ALA A 47 17.83 -17.70 -3.72
CA ALA A 47 18.81 -18.28 -4.62
C ALA A 47 18.81 -19.83 -4.60
N ALA A 48 18.63 -20.43 -3.43
CA ALA A 48 18.62 -21.89 -3.26
C ALA A 48 17.33 -22.53 -3.81
N PHE A 49 16.18 -21.89 -3.59
CA PHE A 49 14.86 -22.48 -3.88
C PHE A 49 14.16 -21.89 -5.11
N GLY A 50 14.63 -20.76 -5.64
CA GLY A 50 14.09 -20.13 -6.86
C GLY A 50 12.59 -19.85 -6.77
N THR A 51 11.85 -20.23 -7.82
CA THR A 51 10.39 -20.02 -7.93
C THR A 51 9.54 -20.96 -7.07
N ALA A 52 10.16 -21.98 -6.47
CA ALA A 52 9.48 -22.89 -5.55
C ALA A 52 9.12 -22.16 -4.24
N LEU A 53 10.01 -21.29 -3.75
CA LEU A 53 9.82 -20.54 -2.51
C LEU A 53 8.67 -19.55 -2.61
N LYS A 54 7.68 -19.68 -1.74
CA LYS A 54 6.53 -18.76 -1.67
C LYS A 54 6.74 -17.66 -0.64
N PRO A 55 6.12 -16.47 -0.81
CA PRO A 55 6.23 -15.37 0.15
C PRO A 55 5.85 -15.78 1.59
N ALA A 56 4.80 -16.58 1.76
CA ALA A 56 4.37 -17.04 3.08
C ALA A 56 5.40 -17.96 3.77
N GLU A 57 6.05 -18.84 3.00
CA GLU A 57 7.10 -19.73 3.52
C GLU A 57 8.32 -18.91 3.94
N LEU A 58 8.75 -17.98 3.07
CA LEU A 58 9.88 -17.10 3.38
C LEU A 58 9.57 -16.22 4.60
N ALA A 59 8.39 -15.61 4.68
CA ALA A 59 7.99 -14.81 5.82
C ALA A 59 8.02 -15.61 7.13
N SER A 60 7.51 -16.84 7.13
CA SER A 60 7.52 -17.74 8.29
C SER A 60 8.94 -18.09 8.73
N ILE A 61 9.84 -18.39 7.78
CA ILE A 61 11.25 -18.65 8.07
C ILE A 61 11.90 -17.40 8.69
N ILE A 62 11.74 -16.24 8.07
CA ILE A 62 12.32 -14.98 8.59
C ILE A 62 11.77 -14.65 9.97
N HIS A 63 10.45 -14.76 10.18
CA HIS A 63 9.84 -14.47 11.48
C HIS A 63 10.33 -15.43 12.57
N THR A 64 10.51 -16.72 12.25
CA THR A 64 11.04 -17.72 13.18
C THR A 64 12.49 -17.45 13.56
N GLN A 65 13.34 -17.10 12.60
CA GLN A 65 14.76 -16.85 12.84
C GLN A 65 15.03 -15.47 13.47
N PHE A 66 14.16 -14.50 13.19
CA PHE A 66 14.26 -13.13 13.70
C PHE A 66 12.95 -12.69 14.39
N PRO A 67 12.61 -13.29 15.55
CA PRO A 67 11.32 -13.07 16.21
C PRO A 67 11.11 -11.63 16.73
N LYS A 68 12.16 -10.80 16.71
CA LYS A 68 12.10 -9.39 17.10
C LYS A 68 11.78 -8.45 15.94
N LEU A 69 11.75 -8.93 14.70
CA LEU A 69 11.39 -8.08 13.56
C LEU A 69 9.90 -7.70 13.64
N SER A 70 9.62 -6.43 13.31
CA SER A 70 8.27 -5.97 13.07
C SER A 70 7.72 -6.56 11.76
N ALA A 71 6.40 -6.43 11.54
CA ALA A 71 5.78 -6.80 10.28
C ALA A 71 6.45 -6.12 9.07
N LEU A 72 6.84 -4.85 9.22
CA LEU A 72 7.59 -4.13 8.17
C LEU A 72 8.96 -4.74 7.92
N GLY A 73 9.71 -5.09 8.99
CA GLY A 73 11.02 -5.71 8.85
C GLY A 73 10.95 -7.08 8.15
N VAL A 74 9.96 -7.91 8.51
CA VAL A 74 9.73 -9.19 7.81
C VAL A 74 9.35 -8.94 6.34
N ALA A 75 8.47 -7.98 6.07
CA ALA A 75 8.04 -7.67 4.71
C ALA A 75 9.19 -7.15 3.82
N GLN A 76 10.07 -6.33 4.38
CA GLN A 76 11.29 -5.84 3.71
C GLN A 76 12.23 -7.00 3.37
N ALA A 77 12.47 -7.90 4.33
CA ALA A 77 13.28 -9.10 4.09
C ALA A 77 12.65 -10.00 3.02
N VAL A 78 11.32 -10.16 3.01
CA VAL A 78 10.63 -10.91 1.95
C VAL A 78 10.81 -10.23 0.59
N GLN A 79 10.72 -8.89 0.50
CA GLN A 79 11.00 -8.18 -0.76
C GLN A 79 12.45 -8.30 -1.21
N ALA A 80 13.42 -8.35 -0.28
CA ALA A 80 14.82 -8.54 -0.61
C ALA A 80 15.07 -9.89 -1.32
N GLY A 81 14.43 -10.97 -0.84
CA GLY A 81 14.50 -12.29 -1.48
C GLY A 81 13.57 -12.47 -2.69
N LEU A 82 12.35 -11.93 -2.59
CA LEU A 82 11.27 -12.08 -3.57
C LEU A 82 10.73 -10.70 -3.99
N PRO A 83 11.49 -9.94 -4.81
CA PRO A 83 11.19 -8.53 -5.11
C PRO A 83 9.88 -8.29 -5.86
N ASN A 84 9.33 -9.32 -6.52
CA ASN A 84 8.07 -9.23 -7.25
C ASN A 84 6.86 -9.72 -6.45
N THR A 85 6.98 -9.84 -5.12
CA THR A 85 5.87 -10.25 -4.24
C THR A 85 4.72 -9.25 -4.39
N ARG A 86 3.51 -9.74 -4.71
CA ARG A 86 2.32 -8.88 -4.85
C ARG A 86 1.84 -8.41 -3.49
N GLN A 87 1.21 -7.23 -3.46
CA GLN A 87 0.65 -6.62 -2.24
C GLN A 87 -0.22 -7.59 -1.41
N ALA A 88 -1.16 -8.30 -2.06
CA ALA A 88 -2.03 -9.26 -1.39
C ALA A 88 -1.28 -10.49 -0.84
N ASP A 89 -0.25 -10.96 -1.56
CA ASP A 89 0.56 -12.09 -1.11
C ASP A 89 1.41 -11.70 0.10
N MET A 90 1.93 -10.47 0.13
CA MET A 90 2.65 -9.93 1.30
C MET A 90 1.73 -9.79 2.51
N TYR A 91 0.53 -9.23 2.34
CA TYR A 91 -0.45 -9.13 3.43
C TYR A 91 -0.76 -10.50 4.03
N ASN A 92 -1.09 -11.47 3.17
CA ASN A 92 -1.40 -12.84 3.60
C ASN A 92 -0.21 -13.51 4.31
N ALA A 93 1.01 -13.32 3.80
CA ALA A 93 2.24 -13.85 4.40
C ALA A 93 2.45 -13.30 5.83
N LEU A 94 2.27 -11.99 6.03
CA LEU A 94 2.41 -11.36 7.35
C LEU A 94 1.32 -11.81 8.32
N THR A 95 0.06 -11.86 7.90
CA THR A 95 -1.03 -12.35 8.75
C THR A 95 -0.89 -13.83 9.09
N GLY A 96 -0.24 -14.62 8.22
CA GLY A 96 0.10 -16.02 8.49
C GLY A 96 1.26 -16.19 9.48
N CYS A 97 1.98 -15.11 9.80
CA CYS A 97 3.02 -15.05 10.84
C CYS A 97 2.49 -14.43 12.15
N ASP A 98 1.18 -14.47 12.39
CA ASP A 98 0.50 -13.95 13.59
C ASP A 98 0.68 -12.44 13.85
N PHE A 99 1.19 -11.66 12.89
CA PHE A 99 1.12 -10.20 12.98
C PHE A 99 -0.33 -9.72 12.95
N SER A 100 -0.63 -8.67 13.70
CA SER A 100 -1.98 -8.07 13.68
C SER A 100 -2.31 -7.57 12.26
N ALA A 101 -3.60 -7.61 11.89
CA ALA A 101 -4.05 -7.11 10.59
C ALA A 101 -3.66 -5.64 10.36
N GLY A 102 -3.63 -4.82 11.43
CA GLY A 102 -3.18 -3.43 11.38
C GLY A 102 -1.70 -3.31 11.04
N ASP A 103 -0.84 -4.08 11.70
CA ASP A 103 0.61 -4.04 11.45
C ASP A 103 0.97 -4.60 10.08
N ALA A 104 0.30 -5.68 9.65
CA ALA A 104 0.44 -6.25 8.32
C ALA A 104 0.01 -5.25 7.24
N GLN A 105 -1.16 -4.61 7.40
CA GLN A 105 -1.63 -3.59 6.46
C GLN A 105 -0.73 -2.35 6.44
N GLY A 106 -0.23 -1.91 7.61
CA GLY A 106 0.70 -0.79 7.72
C GLY A 106 2.00 -1.05 6.96
N ALA A 107 2.60 -2.23 7.15
CA ALA A 107 3.79 -2.66 6.41
C ALA A 107 3.55 -2.66 4.89
N VAL A 108 2.42 -3.22 4.47
CA VAL A 108 2.03 -3.26 3.07
C VAL A 108 1.83 -1.85 2.49
N ASN A 109 1.15 -0.95 3.19
CA ASN A 109 0.95 0.42 2.72
C ASN A 109 2.26 1.20 2.55
N ILE A 110 3.27 0.89 3.36
CA ILE A 110 4.61 1.51 3.28
C ILE A 110 5.36 1.00 2.04
N LEU A 111 5.31 -0.32 1.80
CA LEU A 111 6.08 -0.97 0.73
C LEU A 111 5.42 -0.88 -0.65
N TYR A 112 4.10 -0.68 -0.71
CA TYR A 112 3.33 -0.64 -1.94
C TYR A 112 2.57 0.68 -2.07
N PRO A 113 3.25 1.79 -2.45
CA PRO A 113 2.57 3.03 -2.83
C PRO A 113 1.51 2.79 -3.91
N ALA A 114 0.36 3.42 -3.78
CA ALA A 114 -0.71 3.32 -4.77
C ALA A 114 -0.67 4.52 -5.73
N THR A 115 -1.00 4.27 -7.00
CA THR A 115 -1.33 5.31 -7.98
C THR A 115 -2.69 5.00 -8.55
N VAL A 116 -3.61 5.95 -8.46
CA VAL A 116 -5.01 5.78 -8.86
C VAL A 116 -5.44 6.91 -9.79
N THR A 117 -6.28 6.57 -10.77
CA THR A 117 -6.96 7.56 -11.60
C THR A 117 -8.36 7.79 -11.05
N VAL A 118 -8.63 9.02 -10.61
CA VAL A 118 -9.92 9.44 -10.06
C VAL A 118 -10.72 10.12 -11.18
N GLN A 119 -11.83 9.52 -11.58
CA GLN A 119 -12.75 10.07 -12.58
C GLN A 119 -13.66 11.13 -11.95
N SER A 120 -13.94 12.24 -12.65
CA SER A 120 -14.85 13.26 -12.13
C SER A 120 -16.33 12.87 -12.18
N ASN A 121 -16.68 11.82 -12.94
CA ASN A 121 -18.05 11.37 -13.10
C ASN A 121 -18.42 10.15 -12.22
N GLN A 122 -17.59 9.82 -11.22
CA GLN A 122 -17.81 8.69 -10.32
C GLN A 122 -17.82 9.14 -8.86
N VAL A 123 -18.80 8.62 -8.10
CA VAL A 123 -18.86 8.81 -6.65
C VAL A 123 -17.79 7.96 -5.96
N TRP A 124 -17.21 8.48 -4.87
CA TRP A 124 -16.34 7.78 -3.89
C TRP A 124 -15.58 6.55 -4.41
N GLN A 125 -14.52 6.78 -5.18
CA GLN A 125 -13.71 5.73 -5.78
C GLN A 125 -12.72 5.17 -4.75
N ALA A 126 -12.82 3.87 -4.48
CA ALA A 126 -11.90 3.19 -3.57
C ALA A 126 -10.47 3.19 -4.16
N THR A 127 -9.49 3.52 -3.33
CA THR A 127 -8.10 3.61 -3.77
C THR A 127 -7.34 2.28 -3.67
N GLY A 128 -7.91 1.30 -2.97
CA GLY A 128 -7.22 0.07 -2.57
C GLY A 128 -6.29 0.24 -1.36
N VAL A 129 -6.16 1.46 -0.82
CA VAL A 129 -5.38 1.74 0.39
C VAL A 129 -6.31 1.78 1.60
N THR A 130 -6.09 0.86 2.54
CA THR A 130 -6.75 0.88 3.85
C THR A 130 -5.85 1.60 4.83
N VAL A 131 -6.23 2.82 5.24
CA VAL A 131 -5.52 3.57 6.29
C VAL A 131 -5.74 2.87 7.63
N THR A 132 -4.65 2.66 8.37
CA THR A 132 -4.67 1.90 9.64
C THR A 132 -4.88 2.79 10.86
N GLY A 133 -4.68 4.11 10.72
CA GLY A 133 -4.66 5.08 11.81
C GLY A 133 -3.36 5.09 12.61
N GLN A 134 -2.38 4.23 12.28
CA GLN A 134 -1.08 4.17 12.96
C GLN A 134 -0.02 5.06 12.30
N GLN A 135 -0.04 5.16 10.97
CA GLN A 135 0.98 5.87 10.18
C GLN A 135 0.42 7.13 9.51
N LEU A 136 1.31 8.05 9.14
CA LEU A 136 0.99 9.15 8.25
C LEU A 136 0.85 8.64 6.81
N THR A 137 -0.24 9.02 6.15
CA THR A 137 -0.48 8.72 4.73
C THR A 137 -0.57 10.02 3.93
N ALA A 138 0.33 10.21 2.98
CA ALA A 138 0.32 11.34 2.06
C ALA A 138 -0.48 11.00 0.80
N ILE A 139 -1.31 11.94 0.36
CA ILE A 139 -2.14 11.87 -0.86
C ILE A 139 -1.73 13.05 -1.74
N ILE A 140 -1.26 12.80 -2.96
CA ILE A 140 -0.71 13.83 -3.85
C ILE A 140 -1.32 13.68 -5.23
N CYS A 141 -2.00 14.71 -5.72
CA CYS A 141 -2.39 14.79 -7.12
C CYS A 141 -1.16 15.14 -7.97
N THR A 142 -0.77 14.23 -8.87
CA THR A 142 0.45 14.39 -9.67
C THR A 142 0.17 14.93 -11.07
N SER A 143 -1.03 14.71 -11.61
CA SER A 143 -1.41 15.22 -12.93
C SER A 143 -2.92 15.11 -13.17
N GLY A 144 -3.34 15.63 -14.33
CA GLY A 144 -4.72 15.57 -14.78
C GLY A 144 -5.46 16.90 -14.60
N SER A 145 -6.67 16.92 -15.14
CA SER A 145 -7.61 18.03 -15.04
C SER A 145 -9.01 17.49 -15.28
N TRP A 146 -9.99 18.08 -14.63
CA TRP A 146 -11.39 17.72 -14.80
C TRP A 146 -12.31 18.93 -14.65
N THR A 147 -13.61 18.73 -14.86
CA THR A 147 -14.62 19.75 -14.61
C THR A 147 -15.79 19.17 -13.85
N ALA A 148 -16.33 19.98 -12.92
CA ALA A 148 -17.63 19.78 -12.25
C ALA A 148 -18.79 20.46 -13.02
N ASN A 149 -18.45 21.32 -13.99
CA ASN A 149 -19.41 22.00 -14.85
C ASN A 149 -18.65 22.50 -16.09
N PRO A 150 -18.86 21.90 -17.27
CA PRO A 150 -18.15 22.27 -18.49
C PRO A 150 -18.20 23.76 -18.85
N ALA A 151 -19.25 24.48 -18.43
CA ALA A 151 -19.37 25.92 -18.66
C ALA A 151 -18.39 26.77 -17.83
N THR A 152 -17.83 26.21 -16.75
CA THR A 152 -16.87 26.87 -15.86
C THR A 152 -15.41 26.51 -16.17
N GLY A 153 -15.20 25.61 -17.13
CA GLY A 153 -13.88 25.17 -17.59
C GLY A 153 -13.27 24.02 -16.79
N MET A 154 -12.08 23.61 -17.20
CA MET A 154 -11.29 22.57 -16.55
C MET A 154 -10.50 23.15 -15.36
N CYS A 155 -10.39 22.38 -14.29
CA CYS A 155 -9.61 22.71 -13.10
C CYS A 155 -8.72 21.52 -12.68
N GLY A 156 -7.70 21.82 -11.87
CA GLY A 156 -6.88 20.80 -11.21
C GLY A 156 -7.47 20.41 -9.84
N ALA A 157 -6.68 19.68 -9.06
CA ALA A 157 -7.13 19.14 -7.77
C ALA A 157 -7.58 20.18 -6.73
N ASN A 158 -7.17 21.45 -6.84
CA ASN A 158 -7.64 22.52 -5.96
C ASN A 158 -9.06 23.02 -6.31
N GLY A 159 -9.66 22.52 -7.39
CA GLY A 159 -10.98 22.94 -7.86
C GLY A 159 -10.96 24.32 -8.53
N ASN A 160 -12.14 24.87 -8.77
CA ASN A 160 -12.32 26.18 -9.35
C ASN A 160 -12.38 27.25 -8.23
N PRO A 161 -11.41 28.18 -8.14
CA PRO A 161 -11.38 29.18 -7.07
C PRO A 161 -12.53 30.20 -7.14
N GLY A 162 -13.22 30.31 -8.28
CA GLY A 162 -14.36 31.19 -8.46
C GLY A 162 -15.69 30.61 -7.97
N TYR A 163 -15.74 29.31 -7.64
CA TYR A 163 -16.97 28.60 -7.31
C TYR A 163 -16.82 27.82 -6.01
N THR A 164 -17.69 28.13 -5.05
CA THR A 164 -17.74 27.44 -3.75
C THR A 164 -18.85 26.41 -3.77
N ALA A 165 -18.55 25.18 -3.36
CA ALA A 165 -19.50 24.09 -3.26
C ALA A 165 -20.65 24.44 -2.30
N ARG A 166 -21.88 24.19 -2.76
CA ARG A 166 -23.12 24.59 -2.07
C ARG A 166 -23.47 23.61 -0.93
N PRO A 167 -24.37 23.97 -0.01
CA PRO A 167 -24.99 22.99 0.88
C PRO A 167 -25.53 21.80 0.08
N GLY A 168 -25.28 20.56 0.53
CA GLY A 168 -25.68 19.33 -0.18
C GLY A 168 -24.60 18.72 -1.09
N TYR A 169 -23.56 19.48 -1.45
CA TYR A 169 -22.38 18.94 -2.13
C TYR A 169 -21.57 18.05 -1.19
N THR A 170 -20.61 17.28 -1.72
CA THR A 170 -19.77 16.39 -0.90
C THR A 170 -18.96 17.09 0.18
N LEU A 171 -18.42 18.28 -0.10
CA LEU A 171 -17.71 19.12 0.87
C LEU A 171 -18.14 20.59 0.72
N PRO A 172 -19.30 20.98 1.30
CA PRO A 172 -19.80 22.35 1.22
C PRO A 172 -18.80 23.36 1.80
N GLY A 173 -18.69 24.52 1.16
CA GLY A 173 -17.76 25.59 1.57
C GLY A 173 -16.33 25.44 1.04
N ALA A 174 -15.94 24.28 0.52
CA ALA A 174 -14.70 24.12 -0.24
C ALA A 174 -14.89 24.45 -1.74
N PRO A 175 -13.83 24.63 -2.54
CA PRO A 175 -13.97 24.89 -3.97
C PRO A 175 -14.71 23.76 -4.70
N GLU A 176 -15.65 24.12 -5.58
CA GLU A 176 -16.31 23.18 -6.49
C GLU A 176 -15.26 22.58 -7.45
N GLY A 177 -15.36 21.28 -7.71
CA GLY A 177 -14.38 20.58 -8.52
C GLY A 177 -13.07 20.21 -7.81
N ALA A 178 -12.90 20.51 -6.51
CA ALA A 178 -11.71 20.11 -5.77
C ALA A 178 -11.64 18.58 -5.59
N LEU A 179 -10.42 18.02 -5.49
CA LEU A 179 -10.22 16.64 -5.04
C LEU A 179 -10.47 16.57 -3.53
N ILE A 180 -11.32 15.64 -3.13
CA ILE A 180 -11.62 15.36 -1.73
C ILE A 180 -11.42 13.89 -1.42
N GLY A 181 -11.23 13.61 -0.13
CA GLY A 181 -11.02 12.27 0.39
C GLY A 181 -11.97 11.95 1.52
N LYS A 182 -12.19 10.66 1.73
CA LYS A 182 -12.89 10.11 2.89
C LYS A 182 -12.22 8.81 3.33
N ILE A 183 -12.10 8.59 4.63
CA ILE A 183 -11.54 7.37 5.21
C ILE A 183 -12.65 6.64 5.94
N GLY A 184 -13.02 5.46 5.44
CA GLY A 184 -14.18 4.71 5.94
C GLY A 184 -15.45 5.56 5.93
N ASP A 185 -16.08 5.69 7.10
CA ASP A 185 -17.30 6.46 7.31
C ASP A 185 -17.06 7.84 7.96
N ASN A 186 -15.80 8.28 8.06
CA ASN A 186 -15.47 9.59 8.60
C ASN A 186 -15.99 10.74 7.71
N ALA A 187 -15.97 11.96 8.25
CA ALA A 187 -16.30 13.14 7.46
C ALA A 187 -15.31 13.32 6.28
N PRO A 188 -15.79 13.74 5.09
CA PRO A 188 -14.94 14.14 3.99
C PRO A 188 -13.96 15.26 4.35
N PHE A 189 -12.81 15.28 3.69
CA PHE A 189 -11.79 16.33 3.85
C PHE A 189 -11.25 16.79 2.49
N LEU A 190 -10.78 18.04 2.45
CA LEU A 190 -10.11 18.59 1.27
C LEU A 190 -8.75 17.91 1.09
N VAL A 191 -8.53 17.34 -0.09
CA VAL A 191 -7.21 16.83 -0.50
C VAL A 191 -6.47 17.91 -1.28
N GLY A 192 -7.11 18.56 -2.25
CA GLY A 192 -6.43 19.53 -3.09
C GLY A 192 -5.26 18.92 -3.86
N THR A 193 -4.22 19.70 -4.13
CA THR A 193 -2.96 19.19 -4.73
C THR A 193 -2.26 18.18 -3.83
N SER A 194 -2.26 18.37 -2.52
CA SER A 194 -1.65 17.45 -1.57
C SER A 194 -2.25 17.55 -0.18
N GLN A 195 -2.32 16.41 0.50
CA GLN A 195 -2.81 16.30 1.88
C GLN A 195 -2.08 15.21 2.65
N ASN A 196 -1.83 15.46 3.93
CA ASN A 196 -1.34 14.45 4.88
C ASN A 196 -2.48 14.03 5.80
N VAL A 197 -2.79 12.73 5.79
CA VAL A 197 -3.66 12.11 6.77
C VAL A 197 -2.80 11.76 7.97
N MET A 198 -3.02 12.45 9.08
CA MET A 198 -2.34 12.17 10.34
C MET A 198 -2.86 10.87 10.98
N PRO A 199 -2.06 10.19 11.82
CA PRO A 199 -2.54 9.07 12.63
C PRO A 199 -3.82 9.39 13.41
N GLY A 200 -4.70 8.40 13.57
CA GLY A 200 -5.97 8.52 14.30
C GLY A 200 -7.23 8.25 13.47
N GLN A 201 -7.14 8.12 12.14
CA GLN A 201 -8.25 7.69 11.28
C GLN A 201 -7.96 6.35 10.64
N SER A 202 -8.94 5.45 10.58
CA SER A 202 -8.80 4.12 9.98
C SER A 202 -9.96 3.79 9.05
N GLY A 203 -9.66 3.09 7.94
CA GLY A 203 -10.65 2.65 6.96
C GLY A 203 -10.13 2.74 5.52
N MET A 204 -10.95 2.27 4.57
CA MET A 204 -10.67 2.43 3.15
C MET A 204 -10.60 3.91 2.79
N LEU A 205 -9.51 4.34 2.15
CA LEU A 205 -9.41 5.67 1.56
C LEU A 205 -10.16 5.66 0.23
N SER A 206 -11.13 6.55 0.09
CA SER A 206 -11.87 6.81 -1.14
C SER A 206 -11.72 8.27 -1.56
N LEU A 207 -11.67 8.51 -2.87
CA LEU A 207 -11.49 9.83 -3.46
C LEU A 207 -12.65 10.17 -4.41
N CYS A 208 -13.02 11.46 -4.51
CA CYS A 208 -13.93 11.95 -5.53
C CYS A 208 -13.75 13.46 -5.77
N ILE A 209 -14.48 13.97 -6.76
CA ILE A 209 -14.63 15.40 -7.01
C ILE A 209 -15.59 16.04 -5.99
N ASN A 210 -15.32 17.29 -5.61
CA ASN A 210 -16.20 18.09 -4.78
C ASN A 210 -17.37 18.65 -5.59
N ASP A 211 -18.47 17.90 -5.63
CA ASP A 211 -19.61 18.18 -6.50
C ASP A 211 -20.92 17.63 -5.92
N ASP A 212 -22.02 17.91 -6.61
CA ASP A 212 -23.38 17.49 -6.29
C ASP A 212 -23.64 16.04 -6.70
N LEU A 213 -23.23 15.09 -5.85
CA LEU A 213 -23.38 13.66 -6.17
C LEU A 213 -24.82 13.22 -6.44
N ASN A 214 -25.79 13.95 -5.89
CA ASN A 214 -27.20 13.61 -5.95
C ASN A 214 -27.96 14.39 -7.03
N GLY A 215 -27.30 15.28 -7.77
CA GLY A 215 -27.94 16.12 -8.78
C GLY A 215 -29.03 17.04 -8.23
N GLN A 216 -28.89 17.50 -6.98
CA GLN A 216 -29.82 18.42 -6.33
C GLN A 216 -29.97 19.78 -7.07
N TYR A 217 -28.92 20.24 -7.74
CA TYR A 217 -28.83 21.57 -8.35
C TYR A 217 -28.61 21.53 -9.87
N GLY A 218 -28.51 20.34 -10.48
CA GLY A 218 -28.22 20.22 -11.91
C GLY A 218 -27.96 18.78 -12.34
N ALA A 219 -27.02 18.62 -13.28
CA ALA A 219 -26.64 17.31 -13.83
C ALA A 219 -25.87 16.42 -12.84
N GLY A 220 -25.48 16.96 -11.68
CA GLY A 220 -24.61 16.30 -10.73
C GLY A 220 -23.32 15.88 -11.42
N LEU A 221 -22.93 14.61 -11.29
CA LEU A 221 -21.73 14.10 -11.95
C LEU A 221 -21.88 13.82 -13.46
N GLY A 222 -23.08 13.96 -14.01
CA GLY A 222 -23.43 13.43 -15.34
C GLY A 222 -22.76 14.16 -16.51
N ASP A 223 -22.42 15.44 -16.35
CA ASP A 223 -21.73 16.27 -17.34
C ASP A 223 -20.24 16.50 -17.00
N ASN A 224 -19.75 15.84 -15.96
CA ASN A 224 -18.35 15.92 -15.57
C ASN A 224 -17.46 15.20 -16.57
N VAL A 225 -16.34 15.84 -16.92
CA VAL A 225 -15.35 15.31 -17.87
C VAL A 225 -13.97 15.39 -17.26
N GLY A 226 -13.13 14.39 -17.55
CA GLY A 226 -11.73 14.34 -17.16
C GLY A 226 -11.46 13.53 -15.90
N SER A 227 -10.19 13.52 -15.51
CA SER A 227 -9.71 12.73 -14.39
C SER A 227 -8.44 13.34 -13.79
N LEU A 228 -8.14 12.92 -12.56
CA LEU A 228 -6.89 13.22 -11.86
C LEU A 228 -6.11 11.93 -11.61
N VAL A 229 -4.77 12.02 -11.64
CA VAL A 229 -3.88 10.94 -11.21
C VAL A 229 -3.35 11.29 -9.82
N VAL A 230 -3.54 10.38 -8.88
CA VAL A 230 -3.22 10.58 -7.47
C VAL A 230 -2.29 9.48 -6.98
N THR A 231 -1.18 9.88 -6.35
CA THR A 231 -0.27 8.97 -5.65
C THR A 231 -0.55 8.99 -4.15
N ILE A 232 -0.45 7.81 -3.53
CA ILE A 232 -0.71 7.60 -2.10
C ILE A 232 0.48 6.85 -1.52
N THR A 233 1.13 7.44 -0.53
CA THR A 233 2.29 6.87 0.16
C THR A 233 2.05 6.84 1.67
N THR A 234 2.46 5.77 2.34
CA THR A 234 2.43 5.69 3.80
C THR A 234 3.85 5.68 4.34
N GLN A 235 4.09 6.48 5.38
CA GLN A 235 5.41 6.59 5.97
C GLN A 235 5.64 5.51 7.03
N ALA A 236 6.88 5.02 7.11
CA ALA A 236 7.26 4.17 8.22
C ALA A 236 7.20 4.95 9.56
N PRO A 237 6.91 4.27 10.68
CA PRO A 237 7.06 4.88 12.00
C PRO A 237 8.47 5.43 12.18
N VAL A 238 8.60 6.59 12.82
CA VAL A 238 9.88 7.20 13.20
C VAL A 238 10.44 6.52 14.45
#